data_AF-A0A6P1E127-F1
#
_entry.id   AF-A0A6P1E127-F1
#
_cell.length_a   1.000
_cell.length_b   1.000
_cell.length_c   1.000
_cell.angle_alpha   90.00
_cell.angle_beta   90.00
_cell.angle_gamma   90.00
#
_symmetry.space_group_name_H-M   'P 1'
#
loop_
_entity.id
_entity.type
_entity.pdbx_description
1 polymer ?
#
loop_
_entity_poly.entity_id
_entity_poly.type
_entity_poly.pdbx_seq_one_letter_code
_entity_poly.pdbx_strand_id
1 'polypeptide(L)'
;MDATAFLRELTQYGYAVSRAGDRLLVSPKSRVNERLRARLRTYKPALLALLADASEPPSSVEADTDRSLPRRSDPPPLSEEEHEAILEAIAERAAIREMEGSQSRSFAEREARAAMRVYRVLLETTPGRAHWATLILPGCNQAEATTHARRRWRSSRILALVTKELDEGDLR
;
A
#
# COMPACT_ATOMS: atom_id res chain seq x y z
N MET A 1 16.84 32.08 7.84
CA MET A 1 16.43 30.82 7.20
C MET A 1 15.58 30.11 8.21
N ASP A 2 14.31 29.91 7.91
CA ASP A 2 13.33 29.51 8.93
C ASP A 2 13.23 27.99 9.01
N ALA A 3 12.74 27.48 10.15
CA ALA A 3 12.66 26.04 10.41
C ALA A 3 11.84 25.28 9.35
N THR A 4 10.79 25.90 8.80
CA THR A 4 9.99 25.36 7.69
C THR A 4 10.78 25.25 6.39
N ALA A 5 11.59 26.26 6.07
CA ALA A 5 12.46 26.25 4.90
C ALA A 5 13.56 25.18 5.05
N PHE A 6 14.09 25.01 6.26
CA PHE A 6 15.05 23.95 6.57
C PHE A 6 14.43 22.54 6.49
N LEU A 7 13.18 22.35 6.93
CA LEU A 7 12.46 21.08 6.79
C LEU A 7 12.21 20.72 5.31
N ARG A 8 11.87 21.71 4.47
CA ARG A 8 11.74 21.54 3.02
C ARG A 8 13.07 21.19 2.36
N GLU A 9 14.16 21.86 2.75
CA GLU A 9 15.52 21.54 2.31
C GLU A 9 15.85 20.07 2.63
N LEU A 10 15.62 19.64 3.87
CA LEU A 10 15.87 18.27 4.30
C LEU A 10 15.09 17.24 3.49
N THR A 11 13.80 17.47 3.26
CA THR A 11 12.96 16.56 2.47
C THR A 11 13.37 16.52 0.99
N GLN A 12 13.77 17.65 0.41
CA GLN A 12 14.28 17.72 -0.96
C GLN A 12 15.58 16.93 -1.14
N TYR A 13 16.46 16.92 -0.14
CA TYR A 13 17.68 16.11 -0.12
C TYR A 13 17.45 14.65 0.30
N GLY A 14 16.19 14.24 0.47
CA GLY A 14 15.81 12.87 0.80
C GLY A 14 15.98 12.48 2.26
N TYR A 15 16.03 13.45 3.18
CA TYR A 15 15.99 13.22 4.62
C TYR A 15 14.56 13.25 5.13
N ALA A 16 14.14 12.18 5.79
CA ALA A 16 12.91 12.12 6.56
C ALA A 16 13.19 12.63 7.98
N VAL A 17 12.44 13.63 8.43
CA VAL A 17 12.50 14.18 9.78
C VAL A 17 11.16 13.91 10.46
N SER A 18 11.17 13.23 11.61
CA SER A 18 9.97 12.92 12.37
C SER A 18 10.18 13.19 13.86
N ARG A 19 9.07 13.45 14.57
CA ARG A 19 9.07 13.67 16.02
C ARG A 19 8.80 12.34 16.72
N ALA A 20 9.63 12.01 17.71
CA ALA A 20 9.43 10.91 18.64
C ALA A 20 9.41 11.47 20.06
N GLY A 21 8.24 11.95 20.50
CA GLY A 21 8.10 12.70 21.75
C GLY A 21 8.94 13.98 21.71
N ASP A 22 9.95 14.06 22.59
CA ASP A 22 10.88 15.21 22.69
C ASP A 22 12.16 15.05 21.82
N ARG A 23 12.19 14.03 20.95
CA ARG A 23 13.35 13.74 20.11
C ARG A 23 13.00 13.93 18.63
N LEU A 24 13.95 14.50 17.89
CA LEU A 24 13.91 14.52 16.43
C LEU A 24 14.63 13.29 15.90
N LEU A 25 13.92 12.51 15.09
CA LEU A 25 14.46 11.41 14.31
C LEU A 25 14.75 11.91 12.90
N VAL A 26 15.95 11.62 12.41
CA VAL A 26 16.36 11.94 11.04
C VAL A 26 16.85 10.67 10.36
N SER A 27 16.28 10.34 9.21
CA SER A 27 16.61 9.17 8.40
C SER A 27 16.90 9.59 6.95
N PRO A 28 17.91 9.01 6.27
CA PRO A 28 18.82 7.96 6.74
C PRO A 28 19.97 8.51 7.61
N LYS A 29 20.21 7.87 8.77
CA LYS A 29 21.30 8.25 9.71
C LYS A 29 22.69 8.20 9.08
N SER A 30 22.90 7.32 8.09
CA SER A 30 24.17 7.17 7.37
C SER A 30 24.59 8.42 6.60
N ARG A 31 23.65 9.33 6.29
CA ARG A 31 23.91 10.59 5.59
C ARG A 31 23.96 11.80 6.52
N VAL A 32 23.87 11.60 7.84
CA VAL A 32 23.87 12.69 8.83
C VAL A 32 25.30 13.02 9.25
N ASN A 33 25.89 14.01 8.60
CA ASN A 33 27.21 14.55 8.92
C ASN A 33 27.17 15.53 10.12
N GLU A 34 28.33 15.84 10.71
CA GLU A 34 28.41 16.70 11.91
C GLU A 34 27.87 18.11 11.67
N ARG A 35 28.07 18.65 10.46
CA ARG A 35 27.51 19.95 10.03
C ARG A 35 25.98 19.95 10.05
N LEU A 36 25.35 18.85 9.61
CA LEU A 36 23.90 18.68 9.65
C LEU A 36 23.39 18.52 11.08
N ARG A 37 24.13 17.81 11.94
CA ARG A 37 23.78 17.70 13.38
C ARG A 37 23.82 19.05 14.08
N ALA A 38 24.82 19.88 13.80
CA ALA A 38 24.90 21.23 14.35
C ALA A 38 23.69 22.07 13.94
N ARG A 39 23.33 22.07 12.65
CA ARG A 39 22.12 22.74 12.15
C ARG A 39 20.84 22.18 12.78
N LEU A 40 20.71 20.86 12.89
CA LEU A 40 19.56 20.20 13.52
C LEU A 40 19.40 20.57 15.01
N ARG A 41 20.50 20.75 15.76
CA ARG A 41 20.44 21.22 17.15
C ARG A 41 19.95 22.67 17.23
N THR A 42 20.43 23.55 16.35
CA THR A 42 20.00 24.95 16.29
C THR A 42 18.50 25.09 16.02
N TYR A 43 17.97 24.31 15.07
CA TYR A 43 16.55 24.35 14.71
C TYR A 43 15.68 23.34 15.47
N LYS A 44 16.24 22.57 16.42
CA LYS A 44 15.53 21.52 17.15
C LYS A 44 14.20 21.99 17.76
N PRO A 45 14.15 23.04 18.60
CA PRO A 45 12.91 23.43 19.27
C PRO A 45 11.86 23.92 18.27
N ALA A 46 12.27 24.67 17.25
CA ALA A 46 11.37 25.17 16.21
C ALA A 46 10.82 24.03 15.31
N LEU A 47 11.64 23.02 15.01
CA LEU A 47 11.19 21.83 14.29
C LEU A 47 10.25 20.96 15.12
N LEU A 48 10.48 20.85 16.44
CA LEU A 48 9.57 20.14 17.34
C LEU A 48 8.22 20.83 17.46
N ALA A 49 8.19 22.17 17.51
CA ALA A 49 6.96 22.96 17.50
C ALA A 49 6.19 22.80 16.17
N LEU A 50 6.87 22.93 15.03
CA LEU A 50 6.25 22.73 13.72
C LEU A 50 5.68 21.32 13.52
N LEU A 51 6.36 20.30 14.03
CA LEU A 51 5.88 18.92 14.00
C LEU A 51 4.81 18.61 15.06
N ALA A 52 4.67 19.47 16.09
CA ALA A 52 3.61 19.37 17.09
C ALA A 52 2.32 20.08 16.62
N ASP A 53 2.44 21.26 16.00
CA ASP A 53 1.31 21.98 15.40
C ASP A 53 0.68 21.21 14.23
N ALA A 54 1.50 20.47 13.47
CA ALA A 54 0.99 19.52 12.47
C ALA A 54 0.24 18.32 13.09
N SER A 55 0.21 18.19 14.42
CA SER A 55 -0.35 17.07 15.16
C SER A 55 -1.52 17.44 16.09
N GLU A 56 -1.96 18.71 16.14
CA GLU A 56 -3.20 19.11 16.83
C GLU A 56 -4.41 19.03 15.87
N PRO A 57 -5.49 18.33 16.23
CA PRO A 57 -6.65 18.15 15.37
C PRO A 57 -7.65 19.31 15.53
N PRO A 58 -8.07 20.02 14.46
CA PRO A 58 -9.41 20.57 14.42
C PRO A 58 -10.40 19.40 14.25
N SER A 59 -11.44 19.47 15.06
CA SER A 59 -12.62 18.62 15.09
C SER A 59 -13.16 18.32 13.68
N SER A 60 -13.37 17.03 13.42
CA SER A 60 -14.15 16.46 12.31
C SER A 60 -13.62 16.70 10.88
N VAL A 61 -13.84 15.69 10.04
CA VAL A 61 -13.52 15.54 8.60
C VAL A 61 -12.04 15.44 8.19
N GLU A 62 -11.66 14.17 7.97
CA GLU A 62 -10.81 13.68 6.87
C GLU A 62 -9.45 14.35 6.59
N ALA A 63 -8.36 13.67 6.95
CA ALA A 63 -7.21 13.40 6.07
C ALA A 63 -6.06 12.80 6.91
N ASP A 64 -6.04 11.47 6.96
CA ASP A 64 -4.96 10.67 7.49
C ASP A 64 -3.75 10.74 6.53
N THR A 65 -2.66 11.40 6.94
CA THR A 65 -1.37 11.33 6.24
C THR A 65 -0.26 10.96 7.22
N ASP A 66 -0.39 9.79 7.84
CA ASP A 66 0.69 9.20 8.62
C ASP A 66 1.80 8.64 7.70
N ARG A 67 3.02 9.16 7.90
CA ARG A 67 4.26 8.77 7.22
C ARG A 67 5.03 7.71 8.01
N SER A 68 4.33 6.90 8.79
CA SER A 68 4.84 5.64 9.33
C SER A 68 5.00 4.62 8.22
N LEU A 69 6.13 3.90 8.18
CA LEU A 69 6.22 2.64 7.42
C LEU A 69 4.94 1.84 7.66
N PRO A 70 4.21 1.36 6.62
CA PRO A 70 2.90 0.78 6.82
C PRO A 70 3.04 -0.43 7.74
N ARG A 71 2.58 -0.27 8.99
CA ARG A 71 2.46 -1.35 9.96
C ARG A 71 1.37 -2.28 9.46
N ARG A 72 1.62 -3.17 8.49
CA ARG A 72 0.61 -4.11 7.96
C ARG A 72 -0.78 -3.45 7.96
N SER A 73 -0.88 -2.22 7.46
CA SER A 73 -2.16 -1.52 7.47
C SER A 73 -3.11 -2.39 6.68
N ASP A 74 -4.34 -2.58 7.15
CA ASP A 74 -5.29 -3.42 6.43
C ASP A 74 -5.35 -3.00 4.95
N PRO A 75 -5.46 -3.97 4.01
CA PRO A 75 -5.47 -3.63 2.61
C PRO A 75 -6.59 -2.62 2.34
N PRO A 76 -6.32 -1.56 1.56
CA PRO A 76 -7.35 -0.60 1.22
C PRO A 76 -8.47 -1.32 0.47
N PRO A 77 -9.71 -0.80 0.55
CA PRO A 77 -10.81 -1.32 -0.25
C PRO A 77 -10.42 -1.34 -1.73
N LEU A 78 -11.07 -2.23 -2.49
CA LEU A 78 -10.85 -2.33 -3.92
C LEU A 78 -11.38 -1.05 -4.59
N SER A 79 -10.63 -0.53 -5.56
CA SER A 79 -11.12 0.55 -6.41
C SER A 79 -12.16 0.03 -7.41
N GLU A 80 -12.91 0.95 -8.01
CA GLU A 80 -13.85 0.63 -9.10
C GLU A 80 -13.13 -0.07 -10.28
N GLU A 81 -11.97 0.43 -10.69
CA GLU A 81 -11.13 -0.21 -11.72
C GLU A 81 -10.71 -1.65 -11.32
N GLU A 82 -10.43 -1.89 -10.04
CA GLU A 82 -10.09 -3.23 -9.55
C GLU A 82 -11.31 -4.15 -9.55
N HIS A 83 -12.50 -3.63 -9.23
CA HIS A 83 -13.76 -4.38 -9.35
C HIS A 83 -14.05 -4.75 -10.81
N GLU A 84 -13.92 -3.81 -11.74
CA GLU A 84 -14.11 -4.07 -13.18
C GLU A 84 -13.18 -5.18 -13.68
N ALA A 85 -11.89 -5.11 -13.32
CA ALA A 85 -10.92 -6.15 -13.69
C ALA A 85 -11.27 -7.54 -13.10
N ILE A 86 -11.84 -7.59 -11.90
CA ILE A 86 -12.31 -8.85 -11.29
C ILE A 86 -13.51 -9.39 -12.07
N LEU A 87 -14.47 -8.54 -12.40
CA LEU A 87 -15.66 -8.93 -13.17
C LEU A 87 -15.29 -9.40 -14.58
N GLU A 88 -14.37 -8.71 -15.26
CA GLU A 88 -13.84 -9.10 -16.56
C GLU A 88 -13.18 -10.48 -16.48
N ALA A 89 -12.28 -10.69 -15.51
CA ALA A 89 -11.61 -11.99 -15.32
C ALA A 89 -12.60 -13.14 -15.06
N ILE A 90 -13.69 -12.87 -14.33
CA ILE A 90 -14.77 -13.85 -14.12
C ILE A 90 -15.50 -14.12 -15.44
N ALA A 91 -15.85 -13.09 -16.20
CA ALA A 91 -16.57 -13.19 -17.46
C ALA A 91 -15.77 -13.95 -18.54
N GLU A 92 -14.46 -13.70 -18.63
CA GLU A 92 -13.54 -14.43 -19.50
C GLU A 92 -13.48 -15.91 -19.11
N ARG A 93 -13.34 -16.21 -17.81
CA ARG A 93 -13.25 -17.59 -17.34
C ARG A 93 -14.56 -18.35 -17.55
N ALA A 94 -15.69 -17.66 -17.42
CA ALA A 94 -17.00 -18.20 -17.74
C ALA A 94 -17.11 -18.52 -19.24
N ALA A 95 -16.63 -17.64 -20.13
CA ALA A 95 -16.64 -17.87 -21.57
C ALA A 95 -15.83 -19.12 -21.96
N ILE A 96 -14.64 -19.28 -21.37
CA ILE A 96 -13.81 -20.47 -21.59
C ILE A 96 -14.56 -21.74 -21.15
N ARG A 97 -15.18 -21.73 -19.96
CA ARG A 97 -15.92 -22.90 -19.45
C ARG A 97 -17.18 -23.22 -20.25
N GLU A 98 -17.91 -22.20 -20.70
CA GLU A 98 -19.07 -22.37 -21.58
C GLU A 98 -18.66 -23.12 -22.86
N MET A 99 -17.56 -22.70 -23.49
CA MET A 99 -17.04 -23.37 -24.67
C MET A 99 -16.49 -24.78 -24.40
N GLU A 100 -15.73 -24.97 -23.32
CA GLU A 100 -15.11 -26.27 -23.00
C GLU A 100 -16.10 -27.31 -22.47
N GLY A 101 -17.12 -26.88 -21.72
CA GLY A 101 -18.04 -27.75 -20.99
C GLY A 101 -19.42 -27.94 -21.62
N SER A 102 -19.74 -27.20 -22.69
CA SER A 102 -21.12 -27.11 -23.24
C SER A 102 -22.17 -26.75 -22.18
N GLN A 103 -21.76 -26.01 -21.14
CA GLN A 103 -22.62 -25.58 -20.04
C GLN A 103 -23.30 -24.24 -20.38
N SER A 104 -24.44 -23.95 -19.76
CA SER A 104 -25.06 -22.63 -19.93
C SER A 104 -24.15 -21.53 -19.37
N ARG A 105 -24.17 -20.35 -20.02
CA ARG A 105 -23.46 -19.15 -19.57
C ARG A 105 -23.60 -18.88 -18.07
N SER A 106 -24.83 -18.93 -17.57
CA SER A 106 -25.16 -18.69 -16.16
C SER A 106 -24.51 -19.68 -15.19
N PHE A 107 -24.39 -20.95 -15.59
CA PHE A 107 -23.71 -21.97 -14.79
C PHE A 107 -22.20 -21.72 -14.81
N ALA A 108 -21.64 -21.45 -15.99
CA ALA A 108 -20.22 -21.17 -16.16
C ALA A 108 -19.76 -19.93 -15.38
N GLU A 109 -20.56 -18.87 -15.34
CA GLU A 109 -20.29 -17.65 -14.55
C GLU A 109 -20.31 -17.92 -13.05
N ARG A 110 -21.31 -18.65 -12.56
CA ARG A 110 -21.38 -19.02 -11.14
C ARG A 110 -20.16 -19.82 -10.71
N GLU A 111 -19.77 -20.80 -11.52
CA GLU A 111 -18.59 -21.62 -11.26
C GLU A 111 -17.28 -20.82 -11.36
N ALA A 112 -17.16 -19.93 -12.35
CA ALA A 112 -16.01 -19.05 -12.49
C ALA A 112 -15.86 -18.13 -11.28
N ARG A 113 -16.96 -17.52 -10.83
CA ARG A 113 -17.02 -16.70 -9.61
C ARG A 113 -16.63 -17.51 -8.36
N ALA A 114 -17.19 -18.71 -8.19
CA ALA A 114 -16.89 -19.57 -7.04
C ALA A 114 -15.42 -20.03 -7.00
N ALA A 115 -14.79 -20.20 -8.17
CA ALA A 115 -13.38 -20.56 -8.28
C ALA A 115 -12.43 -19.37 -8.12
N MET A 116 -12.87 -18.15 -8.39
CA MET A 116 -11.99 -16.98 -8.37
C MET A 116 -11.51 -16.67 -6.94
N ARG A 117 -10.22 -16.38 -6.79
CA ARG A 117 -9.63 -15.91 -5.53
C ARG A 117 -8.90 -14.60 -5.78
N VAL A 118 -9.17 -13.63 -4.93
CA VAL A 118 -8.55 -12.31 -4.99
C VAL A 118 -7.63 -12.15 -3.78
N TYR A 119 -6.41 -11.71 -4.05
CA TYR A 119 -5.39 -11.47 -3.04
C TYR A 119 -4.92 -10.03 -3.12
N ARG A 120 -4.74 -9.40 -1.96
CA ARG A 120 -4.08 -8.10 -1.83
C ARG A 120 -2.64 -8.35 -1.46
N VAL A 121 -1.73 -7.77 -2.24
CA VAL A 121 -0.29 -7.96 -2.12
C VAL A 121 0.36 -6.61 -1.81
N LEU A 122 1.02 -6.49 -0.67
CA LEU A 122 1.79 -5.31 -0.32
C LEU A 122 3.20 -5.46 -0.91
N LEU A 123 3.54 -4.58 -1.84
CA LEU A 123 4.78 -4.60 -2.59
C LEU A 123 5.64 -3.39 -2.25
N GLU A 124 6.92 -3.62 -1.95
CA GLU A 124 7.94 -2.59 -1.89
C GLU A 124 8.77 -2.64 -3.18
N THR A 125 8.53 -1.66 -4.06
CA THR A 125 9.25 -1.50 -5.34
C THR A 125 10.47 -0.62 -5.21
N THR A 126 10.47 0.28 -4.24
CA THR A 126 11.61 1.14 -3.89
C THR A 126 11.75 1.12 -2.38
N PRO A 127 12.97 1.04 -1.81
CA PRO A 127 13.15 1.01 -0.37
C PRO A 127 12.40 2.14 0.33
N GLY A 128 11.51 1.79 1.26
CA GLY A 128 10.66 2.74 2.00
C GLY A 128 9.40 3.19 1.26
N ARG A 129 9.11 2.68 0.06
CA ARG A 129 7.87 2.95 -0.69
C ARG A 129 7.14 1.64 -0.99
N ALA A 130 6.14 1.36 -0.17
CA ALA A 130 5.24 0.22 -0.36
C ALA A 130 3.90 0.66 -0.96
N HIS A 131 3.29 -0.20 -1.78
CA HIS A 131 1.93 -0.02 -2.30
C HIS A 131 1.21 -1.37 -2.38
N TRP A 132 -0.11 -1.32 -2.32
CA TRP A 132 -0.97 -2.49 -2.49
C TRP A 132 -1.22 -2.75 -3.98
N ALA A 133 -1.26 -4.03 -4.34
CA ALA A 133 -1.63 -4.51 -5.67
C ALA A 133 -2.64 -5.65 -5.54
N THR A 134 -3.50 -5.80 -6.55
CA THR A 134 -4.46 -6.91 -6.65
C THR A 134 -3.89 -8.05 -7.47
N LEU A 135 -4.06 -9.27 -6.97
CA LEU A 135 -3.72 -10.51 -7.66
C LEU A 135 -4.98 -11.38 -7.74
N ILE A 136 -5.43 -11.66 -8.96
CA ILE A 136 -6.62 -12.46 -9.25
C ILE A 136 -6.14 -13.82 -9.75
N LEU A 137 -6.50 -14.90 -9.05
CA LEU A 137 -6.08 -16.26 -9.39
C LEU A 137 -7.23 -17.25 -9.22
N PRO A 138 -7.62 -18.02 -10.25
CA PRO A 138 -8.66 -19.03 -10.13
C PRO A 138 -8.14 -20.30 -9.44
N GLY A 139 -8.84 -20.77 -8.41
CA GLY A 139 -8.59 -22.06 -7.76
C GLY A 139 -7.30 -22.17 -6.94
N CYS A 140 -6.51 -21.11 -6.86
CA CYS A 140 -5.26 -21.13 -6.10
C CYS A 140 -5.50 -21.02 -4.60
N ASN A 141 -4.65 -21.67 -3.81
CA ASN A 141 -4.54 -21.42 -2.37
C ASN A 141 -3.49 -20.34 -2.05
N GLN A 142 -3.38 -19.92 -0.78
CA GLN A 142 -2.47 -18.83 -0.38
C GLN A 142 -0.98 -19.12 -0.66
N ALA A 143 -0.54 -20.38 -0.57
CA ALA A 143 0.84 -20.76 -0.82
C ALA A 143 1.18 -20.68 -2.33
N GLU A 144 0.26 -21.12 -3.17
CA GLU A 144 0.35 -20.97 -4.62
C GLU A 144 0.30 -19.49 -5.03
N ALA A 145 -0.62 -18.72 -4.46
CA ALA A 145 -0.71 -17.27 -4.69
C ALA A 145 0.59 -16.55 -4.32
N THR A 146 1.22 -16.92 -3.21
CA THR A 146 2.54 -16.40 -2.81
C THR A 146 3.62 -16.72 -3.85
N THR A 147 3.61 -17.94 -4.38
CA THR A 147 4.53 -18.36 -5.44
C THR A 147 4.31 -17.58 -6.73
N HIS A 148 3.05 -17.39 -7.13
CA HIS A 148 2.67 -16.57 -8.28
C HIS A 148 3.09 -15.10 -8.10
N ALA A 149 2.83 -14.51 -6.93
CA ALA A 149 3.23 -13.15 -6.61
C ALA A 149 4.75 -12.96 -6.73
N ARG A 150 5.54 -13.88 -6.17
CA ARG A 150 7.02 -13.83 -6.26
C ARG A 150 7.51 -13.93 -7.71
N ARG A 151 6.83 -14.73 -8.54
CA ARG A 151 7.18 -14.87 -9.97
C ARG A 151 6.80 -13.63 -10.78
N ARG A 152 5.68 -12.98 -10.46
CA ARG A 152 5.17 -11.78 -11.13
C ARG A 152 6.00 -10.55 -10.79
N TRP A 153 6.33 -10.34 -9.51
CA TRP A 153 7.03 -9.15 -9.02
C TRP A 153 8.46 -9.46 -8.57
N ARG A 154 9.27 -10.08 -9.43
CA ARG A 154 10.63 -10.55 -9.11
C ARG A 154 11.57 -9.47 -8.57
N SER A 155 11.38 -8.23 -9.02
CA SER A 155 12.18 -7.07 -8.61
C SER A 155 11.64 -6.35 -7.39
N SER A 156 10.45 -6.73 -6.91
CA SER A 156 9.80 -6.11 -5.75
C SER A 156 9.88 -7.03 -4.55
N ARG A 157 10.00 -6.43 -3.37
CA ARG A 157 9.90 -7.19 -2.13
C ARG A 157 8.44 -7.30 -1.73
N ILE A 158 7.94 -8.52 -1.60
CA ILE A 158 6.59 -8.77 -1.07
C ILE A 158 6.65 -8.67 0.46
N LEU A 159 5.88 -7.74 1.02
CA LEU A 159 5.81 -7.48 2.45
C LEU A 159 4.63 -8.21 3.11
N ALA A 160 3.51 -8.33 2.40
CA ALA A 160 2.32 -9.04 2.86
C ALA A 160 1.53 -9.59 1.67
N LEU A 161 0.78 -10.67 1.91
CA LEU A 161 -0.22 -11.20 1.01
C LEU A 161 -1.40 -11.66 1.85
N VAL A 162 -2.57 -11.09 1.58
CA VAL A 162 -3.82 -11.39 2.30
C VAL A 162 -4.90 -11.76 1.30
N THR A 163 -5.71 -12.75 1.65
CA THR A 163 -6.89 -13.09 0.86
C THR A 163 -7.93 -12.01 1.07
N LYS A 164 -8.52 -11.50 -0.02
CA LYS A 164 -9.67 -10.61 0.02
C LYS A 164 -10.90 -11.45 -0.28
N GLU A 165 -11.75 -11.60 0.72
CA GLU A 165 -13.10 -12.11 0.48
C GLU A 165 -13.86 -11.05 -0.32
N LEU A 166 -14.49 -11.49 -1.41
CA LEU A 166 -15.34 -10.65 -2.22
C LEU A 166 -16.73 -10.67 -1.60
N ASP A 167 -17.18 -9.53 -1.13
CA ASP A 167 -18.53 -9.39 -0.61
C ASP A 167 -19.55 -9.41 -1.77
N GLU A 168 -20.82 -9.71 -1.51
CA GLU A 168 -21.86 -9.63 -2.55
C GLU A 168 -21.97 -8.23 -3.16
N GLY A 169 -21.56 -7.19 -2.43
CA GLY A 169 -21.49 -5.80 -2.92
C GLY A 169 -20.35 -5.55 -3.91
N ASP A 170 -19.25 -6.32 -3.85
CA ASP A 170 -18.10 -6.19 -4.75
C ASP A 170 -18.35 -6.87 -6.12
N LEU A 171 -19.49 -7.56 -6.24
CA LEU A 171 -19.82 -8.47 -7.33
C LEU A 171 -21.16 -8.14 -8.01
N ARG A 172 -21.75 -6.98 -7.69
CA ARG A 172 -23.03 -6.49 -8.24
C ARG A 172 -22.84 -5.50 -9.37
#